data_AF-A0A359LFW2-F1
#
_entry.id   AF-A0A359LFW2-F1
#
_cell.length_a   1.000
_cell.length_b   1.000
_cell.length_c   1.000
_cell.angle_alpha   90.00
_cell.angle_beta   90.00
_cell.angle_gamma   90.00
#
_symmetry.space_group_name_H-M   'P 1'
#
loop_
_entity.id
_entity.type
_entity.pdbx_description
1 polymer ?
#
loop_
_entity_poly.entity_id
_entity_poly.type
_entity_poly.pdbx_seq_one_letter_code
_entity_poly.pdbx_strand_id
1 'polypeptide(L)'
;GFTLTELIITMIIVSILAIGASINWSSSRTDLDSQTSLLVNALRYTQNLSIAKNERCRLVINTGSRSYTIQNSSGVNQPLPNGNNSATLISGISFGTITNFTSTIIFDGKGIP
;
A
#
# COMPACT_ATOMS: atom_id res chain seq x y z
N GLY A 1 -4.83 -31.39 -36.20
CA GLY A 1 -6.21 -30.95 -36.41
C GLY A 1 -6.90 -31.02 -35.08
N PHE A 2 -7.59 -29.96 -34.68
CA PHE A 2 -8.29 -29.89 -33.39
C PHE A 2 -9.68 -30.51 -33.56
N THR A 3 -10.04 -31.49 -32.74
CA THR A 3 -11.36 -32.15 -32.86
C THR A 3 -12.46 -31.27 -32.26
N LEU A 4 -13.69 -31.43 -32.73
CA LEU A 4 -14.84 -30.67 -32.23
C LEU A 4 -15.06 -30.91 -30.73
N THR A 5 -14.80 -32.13 -30.25
CA THR A 5 -14.87 -32.47 -28.82
C THR A 5 -13.78 -31.78 -28.01
N GLU A 6 -12.54 -31.73 -28.49
CA GLU A 6 -11.47 -30.96 -27.83
C GLU A 6 -11.80 -29.47 -27.75
N LEU A 7 -12.49 -28.92 -28.75
CA LEU A 7 -12.94 -27.52 -28.74
C LEU A 7 -13.99 -27.24 -27.68
N ILE A 8 -14.95 -28.15 -27.51
CA ILE A 8 -15.98 -28.01 -26.48
C ILE A 8 -15.35 -28.10 -25.09
N ILE A 9 -14.46 -29.07 -24.86
CA ILE A 9 -13.80 -29.26 -23.57
C ILE A 9 -12.93 -28.05 -23.21
N THR A 10 -12.16 -27.53 -24.16
CA THR A 10 -11.34 -26.34 -23.94
C THR A 10 -12.19 -25.09 -23.69
N MET A 11 -13.32 -24.89 -24.38
CA MET A 11 -14.24 -23.79 -24.09
C MET A 11 -14.81 -23.86 -22.67
N ILE A 12 -15.15 -25.05 -22.18
CA ILE A 12 -15.66 -25.23 -20.81
C ILE A 12 -14.57 -24.87 -19.79
N ILE A 13 -13.35 -25.36 -19.99
CA ILE A 13 -12.21 -25.08 -19.10
C ILE A 13 -11.90 -23.58 -19.07
N VAL A 14 -11.83 -22.92 -20.25
CA VAL A 14 -11.58 -21.48 -20.35
C VAL A 14 -12.68 -20.67 -19.68
N SER A 15 -13.94 -21.07 -19.80
CA SER A 15 -15.07 -20.37 -19.18
C SER A 15 -14.98 -20.40 -17.65
N ILE A 16 -14.62 -21.53 -17.06
CA ILE A 16 -14.44 -21.67 -15.61
C ILE A 16 -13.26 -20.82 -15.13
N LEU A 17 -12.14 -20.86 -15.85
CA LEU A 17 -10.95 -20.06 -15.53
C LEU A 17 -11.22 -18.56 -15.65
N ALA A 18 -11.98 -18.13 -16.66
CA ALA A 18 -12.32 -16.73 -16.90
C ALA A 18 -13.12 -16.13 -15.74
N ILE A 19 -14.09 -16.88 -15.19
CA ILE A 19 -14.87 -16.45 -14.03
C ILE A 19 -13.95 -16.24 -12.82
N GLY A 20 -13.10 -17.22 -12.50
CA GLY A 20 -12.16 -17.12 -11.37
C GLY A 20 -11.15 -15.96 -11.53
N ALA A 21 -10.65 -15.75 -12.75
CA ALA A 21 -9.73 -14.65 -13.05
C ALA A 21 -10.40 -13.28 -12.89
N SER A 22 -11.65 -13.13 -13.36
CA SER A 22 -12.38 -11.86 -13.28
C SER A 22 -12.65 -11.41 -11.83
N ILE A 23 -13.03 -12.35 -10.96
CA ILE A 23 -13.29 -12.08 -9.54
C ILE A 23 -12.01 -11.60 -8.84
N ASN A 24 -10.89 -12.32 -9.04
CA ASN A 24 -9.61 -11.97 -8.45
C ASN A 24 -9.07 -10.61 -8.93
N TRP A 25 -9.26 -10.28 -10.21
CA TRP A 25 -8.86 -8.98 -10.76
C TRP A 25 -9.65 -7.84 -10.12
N SER A 26 -10.97 -7.99 -9.97
CA SER A 26 -11.83 -6.97 -9.36
C SER A 26 -11.48 -6.71 -7.89
N SER A 27 -11.24 -7.77 -7.11
CA SER A 27 -10.79 -7.66 -5.71
C SER A 27 -9.46 -6.92 -5.60
N SER A 28 -8.49 -7.24 -6.46
CA SER A 28 -7.15 -6.62 -6.44
C SER A 28 -7.19 -5.10 -6.65
N ARG A 29 -8.15 -4.57 -7.42
CA ARG A 29 -8.33 -3.12 -7.61
C ARG A 29 -8.88 -2.44 -6.35
N THR A 30 -9.93 -3.01 -5.77
CA THR A 30 -10.54 -2.51 -4.53
C THR A 30 -9.52 -2.47 -3.39
N ASP A 31 -8.69 -3.51 -3.30
CA ASP A 31 -7.63 -3.65 -2.33
C ASP A 31 -6.55 -2.54 -2.48
N LEU A 32 -6.18 -2.20 -3.71
CA LEU A 32 -5.22 -1.13 -3.99
C LEU A 32 -5.75 0.26 -3.61
N ASP A 33 -7.02 0.54 -3.91
CA ASP A 33 -7.65 1.81 -3.56
C ASP A 33 -7.76 1.98 -2.04
N SER A 34 -8.08 0.89 -1.33
CA SER A 34 -8.10 0.84 0.14
C SER A 34 -6.72 1.10 0.74
N GLN A 35 -5.67 0.41 0.26
CA GLN A 35 -4.30 0.63 0.73
C GLN A 35 -3.80 2.05 0.47
N THR A 36 -4.15 2.63 -0.69
CA THR A 36 -3.81 4.01 -1.03
C THR A 36 -4.49 4.99 -0.08
N SER A 37 -5.77 4.78 0.23
CA SER A 37 -6.53 5.60 1.16
C SER A 37 -5.94 5.55 2.58
N LEU A 38 -5.53 4.37 3.04
CA LEU A 38 -4.85 4.19 4.33
C LEU A 38 -3.50 4.92 4.38
N LEU A 39 -2.71 4.85 3.30
CA LEU A 39 -1.43 5.54 3.21
C LEU A 39 -1.60 7.07 3.20
N VAL A 40 -2.59 7.59 2.45
CA VAL A 40 -2.92 9.02 2.45
C VAL A 40 -3.38 9.48 3.83
N ASN A 41 -4.17 8.67 4.54
CA ASN A 41 -4.56 8.98 5.91
C ASN A 41 -3.35 8.99 6.85
N ALA A 42 -2.43 8.04 6.71
CA ALA A 42 -1.18 8.03 7.49
C ALA A 42 -0.29 9.25 7.20
N LEU A 43 -0.24 9.72 5.95
CA LEU A 43 0.45 10.94 5.56
C LEU A 43 -0.14 12.18 6.24
N ARG A 44 -1.46 12.36 6.12
CA ARG A 44 -2.18 13.48 6.76
C ARG A 44 -2.04 13.43 8.28
N TYR A 45 -2.11 12.24 8.87
CA TYR A 45 -1.87 12.05 10.29
C TYR A 45 -0.45 12.44 10.69
N THR A 46 0.56 12.04 9.93
CA THR A 46 1.97 12.42 10.18
C THR A 46 2.15 13.93 10.10
N GLN A 47 1.53 14.58 9.12
CA GLN A 47 1.53 16.03 8.98
C GLN A 47 0.86 16.73 10.18
N ASN A 48 -0.32 16.26 10.59
CA ASN A 48 -1.01 16.81 11.76
C ASN A 48 -0.22 16.57 13.05
N LEU A 49 0.45 15.42 13.17
CA LEU A 49 1.29 15.09 14.31
C LEU A 49 2.51 16.02 14.40
N SER A 50 3.11 16.37 13.26
CA SER A 50 4.24 17.30 13.21
C SER A 50 3.84 18.70 13.68
N ILE A 51 2.65 19.16 13.27
CA ILE A 51 2.06 20.44 13.72
C ILE A 51 1.71 20.38 15.21
N ALA A 52 0.99 19.34 15.64
CA ALA A 52 0.49 19.22 17.01
C ALA A 52 1.63 19.15 18.05
N LYS A 53 2.73 18.50 17.70
CA LYS A 53 3.92 18.42 18.55
C LYS A 53 4.89 19.58 18.35
N ASN A 54 4.72 20.37 17.29
CA ASN A 54 5.70 21.36 16.83
C ASN A 54 7.09 20.71 16.64
N GLU A 55 7.11 19.49 16.10
CA GLU A 55 8.29 18.66 15.93
C GLU A 55 8.41 18.19 14.48
N ARG A 56 9.65 17.99 14.01
CA ARG A 56 9.87 17.33 12.72
C ARG A 56 9.43 15.87 12.83
N CYS A 57 8.49 15.45 11.99
CA CYS A 57 8.02 14.06 11.93
C CYS A 57 8.25 13.51 10.53
N ARG A 58 8.51 12.21 10.41
CA ARG A 58 8.81 11.57 9.14
C ARG A 58 8.02 10.28 8.96
N LEU A 59 7.50 10.06 7.76
CA LEU A 59 6.94 8.79 7.34
C LEU A 59 8.05 8.00 6.63
N VAL A 60 8.54 6.95 7.26
CA VAL A 60 9.57 6.07 6.70
C VAL A 60 8.92 4.88 6.03
N ILE A 61 9.21 4.70 4.75
CA ILE A 61 8.74 3.60 3.91
C ILE A 61 9.88 2.59 3.75
N ASN A 62 9.57 1.32 3.94
CA ASN A 62 10.48 0.22 3.68
C ASN A 62 9.92 -0.62 2.52
N THR A 63 10.55 -0.49 1.36
CA THR A 63 10.15 -1.18 0.12
C THR A 63 10.39 -2.68 0.21
N GLY A 64 11.43 -3.12 0.93
CA GLY A 64 11.77 -4.54 1.12
C GLY A 64 10.77 -5.28 2.00
N SER A 65 10.32 -4.66 3.11
CA SER A 65 9.33 -5.25 4.01
C SER A 65 7.89 -4.83 3.70
N ARG A 66 7.66 -4.04 2.64
CA ARG A 66 6.34 -3.52 2.23
C ARG A 66 5.61 -2.85 3.38
N SER A 67 6.35 -2.13 4.23
CA SER A 67 5.83 -1.53 5.44
C SER A 67 6.19 -0.06 5.54
N TYR A 68 5.45 0.66 6.37
CA TYR A 68 5.73 2.05 6.68
C TYR A 68 5.55 2.31 8.18
N THR A 69 6.32 3.29 8.67
CA THR A 69 6.34 3.72 10.07
C THR A 69 6.37 5.23 10.15
N ILE A 70 5.86 5.78 11.24
CA ILE A 70 5.97 7.21 11.53
C ILE A 70 7.04 7.37 12.60
N GLN A 71 7.98 8.30 12.42
CA GLN A 71 9.02 8.60 13.40
C GLN A 71 9.03 10.08 13.74
N ASN A 72 9.35 10.41 14.99
CA ASN A 72 9.62 11.78 15.40
C ASN A 72 11.05 12.21 15.00
N SER A 73 11.45 13.43 15.39
CA SER A 73 12.75 14.00 15.04
C SER A 73 13.92 13.15 15.57
N SER A 74 13.73 12.55 16.75
CA SER A 74 14.67 11.63 17.41
C SER A 74 14.70 10.22 16.83
N GLY A 75 13.85 9.90 15.84
CA GLY A 75 13.81 8.56 15.23
C GLY A 75 12.98 7.53 16.00
N VAL A 76 12.22 7.95 17.00
CA VAL A 76 11.33 7.08 17.79
C VAL A 76 10.03 6.88 17.03
N ASN A 77 9.65 5.62 16.86
CA ASN A 77 8.38 5.25 16.22
C ASN A 77 7.19 5.84 16.99
N GLN A 78 6.30 6.48 16.25
CA GLN A 78 5.04 7.03 16.73
C GLN A 78 3.91 6.07 16.33
N PRO A 79 2.86 5.96 17.16
CA PRO A 79 1.71 5.16 16.80
C PRO A 79 1.04 5.70 15.54
N LEU A 80 0.66 4.80 14.65
CA LEU A 80 -0.20 5.06 13.50
C LEU A 80 -1.65 5.23 13.97
N PRO A 81 -2.57 5.72 13.10
CA PRO A 81 -3.98 5.87 13.44
C PRO A 81 -4.67 4.58 13.94
N ASN A 82 -4.12 3.41 13.61
CA ASN A 82 -4.60 2.10 14.06
C ASN A 82 -4.00 1.65 15.41
N GLY A 83 -3.20 2.49 16.07
CA GLY A 83 -2.52 2.20 17.34
C GLY A 83 -1.22 1.39 17.23
N ASN A 84 -0.88 0.87 16.05
CA ASN A 84 0.38 0.13 15.84
C ASN A 84 1.54 1.07 15.52
N ASN A 85 2.78 0.61 15.71
CA ASN A 85 3.99 1.40 15.37
C ASN A 85 4.45 1.22 13.90
N SER A 86 3.80 0.29 13.18
CA SER A 86 4.10 -0.07 11.80
C SER A 86 2.82 -0.54 11.12
N ALA A 87 2.70 -0.28 9.83
CA ALA A 87 1.71 -0.91 8.98
C ALA A 87 2.39 -1.59 7.79
N THR A 88 1.88 -2.76 7.40
CA THR A 88 2.38 -3.56 6.28
C THR A 88 1.29 -3.66 5.24
N LEU A 89 1.64 -3.49 3.96
CA LEU A 89 0.70 -3.63 2.85
C LEU A 89 0.28 -5.09 2.71
N ILE A 90 -0.97 -5.29 2.33
CA ILE A 90 -1.54 -6.62 2.05
C ILE A 90 -0.82 -7.33 0.89
N SER A 91 -0.89 -8.66 0.87
CA SER A 91 -0.26 -9.50 -0.16
C SER A 91 -0.63 -9.04 -1.58
N GLY A 92 0.31 -9.13 -2.52
CA GLY A 92 0.13 -8.64 -3.90
C GLY A 92 0.40 -7.14 -4.14
N ILE A 93 0.40 -6.29 -3.11
CA ILE A 93 0.68 -4.85 -3.24
C ILE A 93 2.03 -4.48 -2.64
N SER A 94 2.89 -3.85 -3.43
CA SER A 94 4.21 -3.38 -2.98
C SER A 94 4.41 -1.92 -3.32
N PHE A 95 5.29 -1.27 -2.57
CA PHE A 95 5.86 -0.01 -3.03
C PHE A 95 6.70 -0.30 -4.27
N GLY A 96 6.40 0.39 -5.38
CA GLY A 96 7.19 0.27 -6.60
C GLY A 96 8.64 0.68 -6.37
N THR A 97 9.51 0.38 -7.35
CA THR A 97 10.87 0.91 -7.34
C THR A 97 10.80 2.42 -7.56
N ILE A 98 11.09 3.21 -6.54
CA ILE A 98 11.06 4.67 -6.64
C ILE A 98 12.51 5.16 -6.74
N THR A 99 13.00 5.38 -7.96
CA THR A 99 14.41 5.68 -8.24
C THR A 99 14.86 7.08 -7.82
N ASN A 100 13.94 7.97 -7.45
CA ASN A 100 14.22 9.38 -7.11
C ASN A 100 13.55 9.82 -5.80
N PHE A 101 13.29 8.87 -4.92
CA PHE A 101 12.63 9.15 -3.66
C PHE A 101 13.43 8.50 -2.53
N THR A 102 13.98 9.33 -1.66
CA THR A 102 14.42 8.88 -0.34
C THR A 102 13.22 8.23 0.29
N SER A 103 13.34 7.02 0.82
CA SER A 103 12.25 6.19 1.33
C SER A 103 11.63 6.76 2.62
N THR A 104 11.53 8.07 2.72
CA THR A 104 11.13 8.86 3.87
C THR A 104 10.57 10.19 3.40
N ILE A 105 9.35 10.51 3.81
CA ILE A 105 8.75 11.85 3.68
C ILE A 105 8.91 12.53 5.02
N ILE A 106 9.34 13.78 5.04
CA ILE A 106 9.60 14.49 6.29
C ILE A 106 8.78 15.76 6.33
N PHE A 107 8.01 15.96 7.39
CA PHE A 107 7.25 17.18 7.66
C PHE A 107 7.93 17.98 8.77
N ASP A 108 8.03 19.29 8.59
CA ASP A 108 8.47 20.20 9.64
C ASP A 108 7.38 20.43 10.71
N GLY A 109 7.71 21.19 11.77
CA GLY A 109 6.76 21.53 12.84
C GLY A 109 5.57 22.41 12.40
N LYS A 110 5.53 22.85 11.15
CA LYS A 110 4.41 23.57 10.53
C LYS A 110 3.62 22.68 9.55
N GLY A 111 3.98 21.40 9.44
CA GLY A 111 3.34 20.45 8.54
C GLY A 111 3.74 20.63 7.07
N ILE A 112 4.86 21.29 6.80
CA ILE A 112 5.39 21.50 5.45
C ILE A 112 6.33 20.32 5.14
N PRO A 113 6.13 19.60 4.02
CA PRO A 113 7.00 18.51 3.58
C PRO A 113 8.38 18.99 3.06
#